data_AF-X5E5D8-F1
#
_entry.id   AF-X5E5D8-F1
#
_cell.length_a   1.000
_cell.length_b   1.000
_cell.length_c   1.000
_cell.angle_alpha   90.00
_cell.angle_beta   90.00
_cell.angle_gamma   90.00
#
_symmetry.space_group_name_H-M   'P 1'
#
loop_
_entity.id
_entity.type
_entity.pdbx_description
1 polymer ?
#
loop_
_entity_poly.entity_id
_entity_poly.type
_entity_poly.pdbx_seq_one_letter_code
_entity_poly.pdbx_strand_id
1 'polypeptide(L)'
;MKFLRAFLAISLLCFLLPVKNSSAQAKVRNYTATFSISDGEESYEFEAPAHEVITPNGNFVKSLKITVEESHPLMQDFGGYPNRWFGFNYLYIDVNGDEVFNPEEGDVMLPEGIAKLNKSGNLTIQFHLNGAGTYLPLGW
;
A
#
# COMPACT_ATOMS: atom_id res chain seq x y z
N MET A 1 -48.97 30.87 -14.35
CA MET A 1 -47.73 31.65 -14.08
C MET A 1 -46.99 31.30 -12.78
N LYS A 2 -47.65 30.85 -11.70
CA LYS A 2 -46.96 30.54 -10.43
C LYS A 2 -46.00 29.32 -10.52
N PHE A 3 -46.40 28.27 -11.22
CA PHE A 3 -45.58 27.05 -11.40
C PHE A 3 -44.31 27.26 -12.24
N LEU A 4 -44.37 28.12 -13.27
CA LEU A 4 -43.22 28.42 -14.13
C LEU A 4 -42.10 29.14 -13.37
N ARG A 5 -42.48 30.05 -12.45
CA ARG A 5 -41.52 30.80 -11.61
C ARG A 5 -40.82 29.89 -10.60
N ALA A 6 -41.55 28.92 -10.03
CA ALA A 6 -40.98 27.94 -9.11
C ALA A 6 -39.97 27.02 -9.82
N PHE A 7 -40.29 26.55 -11.03
CA PHE A 7 -39.36 25.73 -11.82
C PHE A 7 -38.08 26.47 -12.20
N LEU A 8 -38.20 27.75 -12.58
CA LEU A 8 -37.06 28.60 -12.90
C LEU A 8 -36.17 28.86 -11.68
N ALA A 9 -36.78 29.07 -10.50
CA ALA A 9 -36.04 29.27 -9.26
C ALA A 9 -35.28 28.01 -8.82
N ILE A 10 -35.88 26.81 -8.95
CA ILE A 10 -35.22 25.54 -8.64
C ILE A 10 -34.08 25.25 -9.61
N SER A 11 -34.30 25.47 -10.91
CA SER A 11 -33.24 25.32 -11.92
C SER A 11 -32.07 26.25 -11.65
N LEU A 12 -32.33 27.51 -11.30
CA LEU A 12 -31.28 28.48 -10.97
C LEU A 12 -30.52 28.08 -9.70
N LEU A 13 -31.22 27.54 -8.68
CA LEU A 13 -30.58 27.03 -7.47
C LEU A 13 -29.62 25.87 -7.76
N CYS A 14 -29.98 24.95 -8.66
CA CYS A 14 -29.12 23.83 -9.02
C CYS A 14 -27.83 24.25 -9.75
N PHE A 15 -27.84 25.37 -10.48
CA PHE A 15 -26.63 25.95 -11.10
C PHE A 15 -25.79 26.80 -10.14
N LEU A 16 -26.36 27.25 -9.02
CA LEU A 16 -25.67 28.03 -7.98
C LEU A 16 -25.07 27.16 -6.87
N LEU A 17 -25.38 25.86 -6.84
CA LEU A 17 -24.66 24.94 -5.98
C LEU A 17 -23.20 24.91 -6.44
N PRO A 18 -22.23 25.22 -5.57
CA PRO A 18 -20.84 25.09 -5.93
C PRO A 18 -20.63 23.64 -6.34
N VAL A 19 -20.24 23.44 -7.61
CA VAL A 19 -19.70 22.16 -8.05
C VAL A 19 -18.50 21.95 -7.14
N LYS A 20 -18.66 21.11 -6.10
CA LYS A 20 -17.51 20.61 -5.35
C LYS A 20 -16.69 19.86 -6.38
N ASN A 21 -15.71 20.54 -6.95
CA ASN A 21 -14.60 19.92 -7.66
C ASN A 21 -13.76 19.19 -6.61
N SER A 22 -14.35 18.18 -5.97
CA SER A 22 -13.57 17.15 -5.33
C SER A 22 -13.21 16.20 -6.47
N SER A 23 -12.21 16.57 -7.25
CA SER A 23 -11.34 15.53 -7.77
C SER A 23 -10.75 14.91 -6.51
N ALA A 24 -11.37 13.83 -6.03
CA ALA A 24 -10.75 13.01 -5.00
C ALA A 24 -9.49 12.45 -5.65
N GLN A 25 -8.39 13.19 -5.51
CA GLN A 25 -7.10 12.78 -6.00
C GLN A 25 -6.53 11.82 -4.97
N ALA A 26 -5.91 10.75 -5.45
CA ALA A 26 -5.28 9.80 -4.56
C ALA A 26 -4.16 10.52 -3.79
N LYS A 27 -4.16 10.39 -2.46
CA LYS A 27 -3.07 10.91 -1.62
C LYS A 27 -1.91 9.92 -1.67
N VAL A 28 -0.71 10.41 -1.94
CA VAL A 28 0.52 9.61 -1.92
C VAL A 28 1.32 9.93 -0.67
N ARG A 29 1.83 8.91 0.02
CA ARG A 29 2.75 9.06 1.15
C ARG A 29 3.95 8.13 0.98
N ASN A 30 5.11 8.53 1.51
CA ASN A 30 6.37 7.79 1.42
C ASN A 30 6.93 7.58 2.81
N TYR A 31 7.46 6.38 3.06
CA TYR A 31 7.96 5.94 4.36
C TYR A 31 9.19 5.05 4.19
N THR A 32 9.85 4.79 5.31
CA THR A 32 10.81 3.70 5.43
C THR A 32 10.10 2.51 6.08
N ALA A 33 10.40 1.31 5.60
CA ALA A 33 9.93 0.09 6.20
C ALA A 33 11.09 -0.85 6.46
N THR A 34 10.97 -1.62 7.54
CA THR A 34 11.88 -2.70 7.88
C THR A 34 11.15 -4.02 7.78
N PHE A 35 11.72 -5.00 7.11
CA PHE A 35 11.12 -6.34 7.00
C PHE A 35 12.19 -7.42 6.97
N SER A 36 11.77 -8.63 7.34
CA SER A 36 12.63 -9.81 7.33
C SER A 36 12.08 -10.87 6.38
N ILE A 37 12.89 -11.39 5.47
CA ILE A 37 12.55 -12.53 4.60
C ILE A 37 13.26 -13.77 5.08
N SER A 38 12.55 -14.91 5.11
CA SER A 38 13.17 -16.22 5.28
C SER A 38 13.09 -17.04 3.99
N ASP A 39 14.14 -17.79 3.71
CA ASP A 39 14.17 -18.83 2.67
C ASP A 39 13.99 -20.25 3.22
N GLY A 40 13.69 -20.37 4.52
CA GLY A 40 13.51 -21.63 5.23
C GLY A 40 14.73 -22.07 6.04
N GLU A 41 15.92 -21.54 5.75
CA GLU A 41 17.15 -21.84 6.48
C GLU A 41 17.66 -20.61 7.24
N GLU A 42 17.64 -19.45 6.58
CA GLU A 42 18.12 -18.19 7.13
C GLU A 42 17.02 -17.11 7.11
N SER A 43 17.31 -15.99 7.77
CA SER A 43 16.46 -14.79 7.75
C SER A 43 17.31 -13.57 7.43
N TYR A 44 16.81 -12.73 6.52
CA TYR A 44 17.49 -11.57 5.98
C TYR A 44 16.67 -10.32 6.25
N GLU A 45 17.25 -9.34 6.94
CA GLU A 45 16.61 -8.05 7.21
C GLU A 45 16.88 -7.04 6.09
N PHE A 46 15.86 -6.25 5.78
CA PHE A 46 15.89 -5.22 4.77
C PHE A 46 15.25 -3.94 5.27
N GLU A 47 15.80 -2.83 4.83
CA GLU A 47 15.18 -1.52 4.88
C GLU A 47 14.77 -1.11 3.47
N ALA A 48 13.55 -0.60 3.29
CA ALA A 48 13.03 -0.25 1.98
C ALA A 48 12.17 1.02 2.01
N PRO A 49 12.20 1.82 0.93
CA PRO A 49 11.18 2.83 0.72
C PRO A 49 9.82 2.14 0.50
N ALA A 50 8.82 2.60 1.23
CA ALA A 50 7.43 2.20 1.09
C ALA A 50 6.61 3.37 0.52
N HIS A 51 5.77 3.05 -0.46
CA HIS A 51 4.83 3.99 -1.06
C HIS A 51 3.41 3.60 -0.68
N GLU A 52 2.63 4.57 -0.21
CA GLU A 52 1.21 4.42 0.06
C GLU A 52 0.40 5.25 -0.94
N VAL A 53 -0.63 4.64 -1.54
CA VAL A 53 -1.64 5.31 -2.34
C VAL A 53 -2.99 5.16 -1.67
N ILE A 54 -3.57 6.29 -1.25
CA ILE A 54 -4.91 6.35 -0.67
C ILE A 54 -5.91 6.70 -1.77
N THR A 55 -6.79 5.76 -2.09
CA THR A 55 -7.87 5.99 -3.06
C THR A 55 -8.95 6.93 -2.50
N PRO A 56 -9.74 7.58 -3.36
CA PRO A 56 -10.91 8.38 -2.96
C PRO A 56 -11.89 7.72 -1.99
N ASN A 57 -12.02 6.39 -2.09
CA ASN A 57 -12.94 5.61 -1.29
C ASN A 57 -12.33 5.16 0.05
N GLY A 58 -11.11 5.60 0.37
CA GLY A 58 -10.41 5.24 1.60
C GLY A 58 -9.78 3.85 1.58
N ASN A 59 -9.58 3.24 0.40
CA ASN A 59 -8.70 2.06 0.30
C ASN A 59 -7.24 2.51 0.17
N PHE A 60 -6.33 1.78 0.80
CA PHE A 60 -4.91 2.08 0.80
C PHE A 60 -4.15 0.92 0.14
N VAL A 61 -3.27 1.25 -0.80
CA VAL A 61 -2.31 0.30 -1.38
C VAL A 61 -0.93 0.70 -0.87
N LYS A 62 -0.25 -0.21 -0.18
CA LYS A 62 1.15 -0.03 0.22
C LYS A 62 2.04 -0.95 -0.61
N SER A 63 3.13 -0.41 -1.13
CA SER A 63 4.10 -1.16 -1.93
C SER A 63 5.52 -0.78 -1.57
N LEU A 64 6.39 -1.78 -1.50
CA LEU A 64 7.82 -1.65 -1.28
C LEU A 64 8.54 -2.26 -2.46
N LYS A 65 9.64 -1.62 -2.86
CA LYS A 65 10.50 -2.14 -3.91
C LYS A 65 11.95 -1.79 -3.64
N ILE A 66 12.79 -2.82 -3.59
CA ILE A 66 14.25 -2.68 -3.51
C ILE A 66 14.93 -3.55 -4.57
N THR A 67 16.21 -3.27 -4.78
CA THR A 67 17.10 -4.13 -5.57
C THR A 67 17.98 -4.92 -4.60
N VAL A 68 17.92 -6.24 -4.71
CA VAL A 68 18.81 -7.17 -4.02
C VAL A 68 20.02 -7.41 -4.92
N GLU A 69 21.21 -7.30 -4.33
CA GLU A 69 22.48 -7.52 -5.02
C GLU A 69 22.57 -8.94 -5.63
N GLU A 70 23.17 -9.07 -6.81
CA GLU A 70 23.26 -10.35 -7.53
C GLU A 70 23.98 -11.46 -6.73
N SER A 71 24.90 -11.07 -5.84
CA SER A 71 25.65 -11.99 -4.98
C SER A 71 24.88 -12.45 -3.75
N HIS A 72 23.70 -11.88 -3.46
CA HIS A 72 22.93 -12.21 -2.27
C HIS A 72 22.41 -13.67 -2.32
N PRO A 73 22.37 -14.41 -1.21
CA PRO A 73 21.85 -15.79 -1.18
C PRO A 73 20.45 -15.95 -1.78
N LEU A 74 19.52 -15.03 -1.48
CA LEU A 74 18.19 -14.98 -2.09
C LEU A 74 18.18 -14.90 -3.63
N MET A 75 19.27 -14.45 -4.27
CA MET A 75 19.39 -14.38 -5.73
C MET A 75 19.76 -15.72 -6.38
N GLN A 76 20.12 -16.73 -5.60
CA GLN A 76 20.46 -18.05 -6.11
C GLN A 76 19.20 -18.84 -6.51
N ASP A 77 19.37 -19.96 -7.21
CA ASP A 77 18.37 -21.03 -7.36
C ASP A 77 16.98 -20.65 -7.89
N PHE A 78 16.88 -19.65 -8.75
CA PHE A 78 15.64 -19.34 -9.49
C PHE A 78 15.13 -20.49 -10.38
N GLY A 79 16.03 -21.41 -10.75
CA GLY A 79 15.76 -22.44 -11.75
C GLY A 79 15.25 -21.84 -13.07
N GLY A 80 14.28 -22.52 -13.67
CA GLY A 80 13.65 -22.11 -14.94
C GLY A 80 12.63 -20.98 -14.82
N TYR A 81 12.22 -20.56 -13.61
CA TYR A 81 11.15 -19.59 -13.41
C TYR A 81 11.68 -18.16 -13.32
N PRO A 82 10.91 -17.14 -13.76
CA PRO A 82 11.38 -15.75 -13.75
C PRO A 82 11.32 -15.07 -12.38
N ASN A 83 10.55 -15.64 -11.44
CA ASN A 83 10.34 -15.08 -10.10
C ASN A 83 10.48 -16.18 -9.04
N ARG A 84 10.98 -15.80 -7.86
CA ARG A 84 10.88 -16.54 -6.60
C ARG A 84 9.92 -15.79 -5.67
N TRP A 85 9.24 -16.55 -4.84
CA TRP A 85 8.31 -16.02 -3.84
C TRP A 85 8.79 -16.45 -2.47
N PHE A 86 8.78 -15.52 -1.53
CA PHE A 86 9.23 -15.74 -0.17
C PHE A 86 8.17 -15.28 0.81
N GLY A 87 8.08 -15.97 1.94
CA GLY A 87 7.40 -15.42 3.12
C GLY A 87 8.29 -14.36 3.75
N PHE A 88 7.70 -13.24 4.17
CA PHE A 88 8.38 -12.38 5.15
C PHE A 88 7.93 -12.75 6.58
N ASN A 89 8.87 -12.74 7.52
CA ASN A 89 8.64 -13.02 8.94
C ASN A 89 7.94 -11.85 9.65
N TYR A 90 8.22 -10.63 9.20
CA TYR A 90 7.51 -9.44 9.61
C TYR A 90 7.74 -8.31 8.59
N LEU A 91 6.84 -7.32 8.60
CA LEU A 91 7.01 -6.01 7.99
C LEU A 91 6.57 -4.95 8.99
N TYR A 92 7.46 -4.03 9.30
CA TYR A 92 7.21 -2.85 10.10
C TYR A 92 7.34 -1.59 9.24
N ILE A 93 6.31 -0.74 9.27
CA ILE A 93 6.34 0.59 8.66
C ILE A 93 6.11 1.59 9.78
N ASP A 94 7.14 2.37 10.04
CA ASP A 94 7.08 3.53 10.90
C ASP A 94 6.70 4.75 10.04
N VAL A 95 5.49 5.25 10.27
CA VAL A 95 4.93 6.36 9.50
C VAL A 95 5.54 7.70 9.91
N ASN A 96 6.04 7.81 11.15
CA ASN A 96 6.52 9.05 11.73
C ASN A 96 8.04 9.09 11.94
N GLY A 97 8.71 7.96 11.86
CA GLY A 97 10.15 7.79 12.05
C GLY A 97 10.58 8.00 13.50
N ASP A 98 9.73 7.69 14.47
CA ASP A 98 10.01 7.85 15.91
C ASP A 98 10.40 6.55 16.62
N GLU A 99 10.46 5.44 15.89
CA GLU A 99 10.81 4.10 16.35
C GLU A 99 9.84 3.51 17.39
N VAL A 100 8.66 4.12 17.59
CA VAL A 100 7.65 3.67 18.55
C VAL A 100 6.40 3.25 17.79
N PHE A 101 6.09 1.95 17.79
CA PHE A 101 4.88 1.46 17.15
C PHE A 101 3.62 2.11 17.73
N ASN A 102 2.98 2.96 16.92
CA ASN A 102 1.72 3.62 17.23
C ASN A 102 0.71 3.46 16.07
N PRO A 103 -0.23 2.50 16.17
CA PRO A 103 -1.22 2.27 15.12
C PRO A 103 -2.21 3.44 14.97
N GLU A 104 -2.40 4.29 15.99
CA GLU A 104 -3.26 5.48 15.89
C GLU A 104 -2.64 6.56 14.99
N GLU A 105 -1.32 6.54 14.85
CA GLU A 105 -0.57 7.44 13.99
C GLU A 105 -0.34 6.86 12.57
N GLY A 106 -0.71 5.61 12.37
CA GLY A 106 -0.74 4.93 11.08
C GLY A 106 0.38 3.92 10.85
N ASP A 107 1.14 3.60 11.89
CA ASP A 107 2.15 2.54 11.83
C ASP A 107 1.53 1.19 11.48
N VAL A 108 2.31 0.38 10.78
CA VAL A 108 1.86 -0.93 10.31
C VAL A 108 2.85 -1.98 10.78
N MET A 109 2.31 -3.03 11.42
CA MET A 109 3.02 -4.29 11.65
C MET A 109 2.24 -5.41 10.96
N LEU A 110 2.87 -6.08 9.99
CA LEU A 110 2.34 -7.32 9.41
C LEU A 110 3.22 -8.50 9.87
N PRO A 111 2.66 -9.51 10.55
CA PRO A 111 3.42 -10.65 11.04
C PRO A 111 3.74 -11.69 9.96
N GLU A 112 3.09 -11.63 8.80
CA GLU A 112 3.35 -12.53 7.68
C GLU A 112 2.84 -11.92 6.38
N GLY A 113 3.39 -12.40 5.27
CA GLY A 113 2.94 -12.06 3.92
C GLY A 113 3.95 -12.53 2.87
N ILE A 114 3.75 -12.10 1.63
CA ILE A 114 4.51 -12.61 0.48
C ILE A 114 5.35 -11.49 -0.13
N ALA A 115 6.62 -11.79 -0.35
CA ALA A 115 7.55 -11.00 -1.15
C ALA A 115 7.86 -11.71 -2.47
N LYS A 116 7.98 -10.95 -3.56
CA LYS A 116 8.36 -11.45 -4.89
C LYS A 116 9.72 -10.90 -5.28
N LEU A 117 10.66 -11.78 -5.56
CA LEU A 117 11.97 -11.46 -6.10
C LEU A 117 12.07 -11.93 -7.56
N ASN A 118 12.55 -11.08 -8.47
CA ASN A 118 12.80 -11.47 -9.85
C ASN A 118 14.31 -11.65 -10.14
N LYS A 119 14.64 -12.26 -11.28
CA LYS A 119 16.03 -12.50 -11.71
C LYS A 119 16.90 -11.26 -11.85
N SER A 120 16.30 -10.06 -11.90
CA SER A 120 17.02 -8.78 -11.96
C SER A 120 17.18 -8.13 -10.59
N GLY A 121 16.94 -8.87 -9.50
CA GLY A 121 17.10 -8.38 -8.14
C GLY A 121 15.92 -7.56 -7.61
N ASN A 122 14.84 -7.38 -8.38
CA ASN A 122 13.72 -6.57 -7.89
C ASN A 122 12.92 -7.37 -6.86
N LEU A 123 13.07 -7.01 -5.59
CA LEU A 123 12.26 -7.51 -4.50
C LEU A 123 11.07 -6.57 -4.30
N THR A 124 9.88 -7.13 -4.30
CA THR A 124 8.63 -6.36 -4.21
C THR A 124 7.69 -6.97 -3.18
N ILE A 125 7.14 -6.12 -2.32
CA ILE A 125 6.05 -6.45 -1.39
C ILE A 125 4.92 -5.47 -1.68
N GLN A 126 3.71 -5.99 -1.87
CA GLN A 126 2.52 -5.17 -2.07
C GLN A 126 1.38 -5.76 -1.26
N PHE A 127 0.66 -4.90 -0.55
CA PHE A 127 -0.52 -5.30 0.20
C PHE A 127 -1.56 -4.19 0.18
N HIS A 128 -2.81 -4.61 0.32
CA HIS A 128 -3.96 -3.74 0.37
C HIS A 128 -4.48 -3.70 1.81
N LEU A 129 -4.64 -2.50 2.35
CA LEU A 129 -5.38 -2.29 3.58
C LEU A 129 -6.70 -1.66 3.20
N ASN A 130 -7.80 -2.38 3.45
CA ASN A 130 -9.12 -1.79 3.32
C ASN A 130 -9.31 -0.86 4.52
N GLY A 131 -9.66 0.40 4.29
CA GLY A 131 -9.92 1.39 5.36
C GLY A 131 -11.14 1.08 6.23
N ALA A 132 -11.68 -0.15 6.17
CA ALA A 132 -12.86 -0.62 6.88
C ALA A 132 -12.61 -1.87 7.76
N GLY A 133 -11.37 -2.20 8.11
CA GLY A 133 -11.08 -3.25 9.10
C GLY A 133 -9.71 -3.90 8.98
N THR A 134 -9.28 -4.55 10.06
CA THR A 134 -7.97 -5.21 10.25
C THR A 134 -7.81 -6.56 9.53
N TYR A 135 -8.70 -6.92 8.61
CA TYR A 135 -8.68 -8.24 7.97
C TYR A 135 -8.91 -8.17 6.45
N LEU A 136 -8.12 -8.96 5.71
CA LEU A 136 -8.40 -9.28 4.31
C LEU A 136 -9.64 -10.18 4.24
N PRO A 137 -10.52 -10.00 3.23
CA PRO A 137 -11.64 -10.91 3.04
C PRO A 137 -11.15 -12.32 2.73
N LEU A 138 -11.79 -13.32 3.35
CA LEU A 138 -11.54 -14.75 3.10
C LEU A 138 -11.65 -15.05 1.60
N GLY A 139 -10.57 -15.57 1.00
CA GLY A 139 -10.54 -16.05 -0.40
C GLY A 139 -9.75 -15.20 -1.39
N TRP A 140 -8.91 -14.27 -0.93
CA TRP A 140 -7.81 -13.72 -1.72
C TRP A 140 -6.57 -14.60 -1.63
#